data_AF-A0A4Y8UK87-F1
#
_entry.id   AF-A0A4Y8UK87-F1
#
_cell.length_a   1.000
_cell.length_b   1.000
_cell.length_c   1.000
_cell.angle_alpha   90.00
_cell.angle_beta   90.00
_cell.angle_gamma   90.00
#
_symmetry.space_group_name_H-M   'P 1'
#
loop_
_entity.id
_entity.type
_entity.pdbx_description
1 polymer ?
#
loop_
_entity_poly.entity_id
_entity_poly.type
_entity_poly.pdbx_seq_one_letter_code
_entity_poly.pdbx_strand_id
1 'polypeptide(L)'
;MSADLAASVAAVAAVAAALLVAWQSWETRRAADASSRGLKTANDALVVALRQADEAVRARIDAATPSIGVFLDEVDWPPLEPSAFAGGSPNQLRRGLAPESLFLPRDRGRLIMVRAGVRIVNDSHRHVRMNVFGLIEKDDGVTPIPSPVLLGPGRTIEAWCACTHTLAEWIDVYQRRELGDAADEVVAAVHYNDPADTGASDRWDLAIGGVPIAPTAETQGGWQIIPGPEPAPGAVAAIGTGDVVLRHRRYYLSKSRGEEITT
;
A
#
# COMPACT_ATOMS: atom_id res chain seq x y z
N MET A 1 70.15 -39.45 49.44
CA MET A 1 69.72 -38.13 49.96
C MET A 1 69.73 -37.01 48.92
N SER A 2 70.49 -37.07 47.82
CA SER A 2 70.48 -36.04 46.76
C SER A 2 69.29 -36.13 45.78
N ALA A 3 68.67 -37.30 45.63
CA ALA A 3 67.57 -37.52 44.69
C ALA A 3 66.21 -36.95 45.16
N ASP A 4 65.88 -37.04 46.46
CA ASP A 4 64.59 -36.56 46.99
C ASP A 4 64.48 -35.03 46.99
N LEU A 5 65.60 -34.34 47.21
CA LEU A 5 65.69 -32.88 47.17
C LEU A 5 65.50 -32.36 45.74
N ALA A 6 66.11 -33.02 44.75
CA ALA A 6 65.93 -32.69 43.34
C ALA A 6 64.47 -32.92 42.88
N ALA A 7 63.83 -34.01 43.33
CA ALA A 7 62.43 -34.30 43.04
C ALA A 7 61.48 -33.25 43.66
N SER A 8 61.75 -32.82 44.89
CA SER A 8 60.96 -31.80 45.58
C SER A 8 61.05 -30.42 44.91
N VAL A 9 62.25 -30.01 44.49
CA VAL A 9 62.47 -28.75 43.76
C VAL A 9 61.81 -28.78 42.38
N ALA A 10 61.90 -29.91 41.67
CA ALA A 10 61.23 -30.10 40.39
C ALA A 10 59.70 -30.01 40.51
N ALA A 11 59.12 -30.59 41.56
CA ALA A 11 57.69 -30.52 41.82
C ALA A 11 57.20 -29.09 42.09
N VAL A 12 57.94 -28.32 42.90
CA VAL A 12 57.60 -26.91 43.19
C VAL A 12 57.73 -26.05 41.94
N ALA A 13 58.78 -26.26 41.13
CA ALA A 13 58.96 -25.56 39.86
C ALA A 13 57.83 -25.89 38.86
N ALA A 14 57.39 -27.14 38.79
CA ALA A 14 56.27 -27.55 37.94
C ALA A 14 54.95 -26.90 38.37
N VAL A 15 54.67 -26.82 39.67
CA VAL A 15 53.47 -26.15 40.21
C VAL A 15 53.50 -24.64 39.92
N ALA A 16 54.64 -23.98 40.13
CA ALA A 16 54.81 -22.56 39.82
C ALA A 16 54.63 -22.26 38.32
N ALA A 17 55.21 -23.10 37.45
CA ALA A 17 55.03 -22.99 36.01
C ALA A 17 53.56 -23.22 35.59
N ALA A 18 52.88 -24.22 36.18
CA ALA A 18 51.47 -24.46 35.92
C ALA A 18 50.57 -23.28 36.34
N LEU A 19 50.86 -22.65 37.48
CA LEU A 19 50.14 -21.46 37.94
C LEU A 19 50.37 -20.25 37.03
N LEU A 20 51.59 -20.04 36.54
CA LEU A 20 51.91 -18.99 35.57
C LEU A 20 51.17 -19.20 34.24
N VAL A 21 51.17 -20.43 33.72
CA VAL A 21 50.44 -20.77 32.48
C VAL A 21 48.93 -20.61 32.68
N ALA A 22 48.39 -21.00 33.85
CA ALA A 22 46.99 -20.81 34.18
C ALA A 22 46.60 -19.32 34.23
N TRP A 23 47.45 -18.47 34.83
CA TRP A 23 47.24 -17.02 34.83
C TRP A 23 47.32 -16.45 33.41
N GLN A 24 48.38 -16.73 32.64
CA GLN A 24 48.49 -16.24 31.27
C GLN A 24 47.31 -16.68 30.39
N SER A 25 46.83 -17.92 30.57
CA SER A 25 45.63 -18.41 29.89
C SER A 25 44.37 -17.65 30.30
N TRP A 26 44.23 -17.33 31.58
CA TRP A 26 43.12 -16.52 32.09
C TRP A 26 43.17 -15.07 31.59
N GLU A 27 44.33 -14.43 31.57
CA GLU A 27 44.51 -13.09 31.00
C GLU A 27 44.22 -13.06 29.50
N THR A 28 44.68 -14.07 28.76
CA THR A 28 44.41 -14.20 27.32
C THR A 28 42.92 -14.38 27.07
N ARG A 29 42.23 -15.22 27.86
CA ARG A 29 40.76 -15.36 27.78
C ARG A 29 40.05 -14.05 28.10
N ARG A 30 40.45 -13.34 29.16
CA ARG A 30 39.86 -12.05 29.53
C ARG A 30 40.07 -10.97 28.45
N ALA A 31 41.25 -10.93 27.83
CA ALA A 31 41.56 -10.02 26.73
C ALA A 31 40.77 -10.38 25.46
N ALA A 32 40.61 -11.67 25.16
CA ALA A 32 39.77 -12.15 24.07
C ALA A 32 38.28 -11.81 24.30
N ASP A 33 37.77 -11.97 25.52
CA ASP A 33 36.39 -11.62 25.89
C ASP A 33 36.14 -10.10 25.84
N ALA A 34 37.14 -9.30 26.21
CA ALA A 34 37.06 -7.84 26.06
C ALA A 34 37.06 -7.43 24.57
N SER A 35 37.90 -8.05 23.75
CA SER A 35 37.97 -7.78 22.31
C SER A 35 36.69 -8.22 21.58
N SER A 36 36.14 -9.39 21.93
CA SER A 36 34.89 -9.91 21.40
C SER A 36 33.71 -8.98 21.72
N ARG A 37 33.62 -8.49 22.96
CA ARG A 37 32.62 -7.49 23.35
C ARG A 37 32.80 -6.17 22.61
N GLY A 38 34.03 -5.69 22.47
CA GLY A 38 34.34 -4.47 21.71
C GLY A 38 33.92 -4.57 20.24
N LEU A 39 34.22 -5.70 19.58
CA LEU A 39 33.80 -5.96 18.20
C LEU A 39 32.28 -6.03 18.06
N LYS A 40 31.59 -6.68 19.00
CA LYS A 40 30.12 -6.73 19.00
C LYS A 40 29.53 -5.33 19.13
N THR A 41 30.00 -4.53 20.11
CA THR A 41 29.53 -3.15 20.29
C THR A 41 29.83 -2.27 19.08
N ALA A 42 30.99 -2.42 18.44
CA ALA A 42 31.32 -1.68 17.22
C ALA A 42 30.41 -2.06 16.05
N ASN A 43 30.08 -3.35 15.90
CA ASN A 43 29.15 -3.81 14.86
C ASN A 43 27.72 -3.31 15.13
N ASP A 44 27.25 -3.40 16.37
CA ASP A 44 25.94 -2.87 16.78
C ASP A 44 25.85 -1.35 16.52
N ALA A 45 26.92 -0.61 16.85
CA ALA A 45 27.01 0.83 16.58
C ALA A 45 27.01 1.15 15.08
N LEU A 46 27.70 0.35 14.26
CA LEU A 46 27.70 0.50 12.81
C LEU A 46 26.29 0.28 12.23
N VAL A 47 25.57 -0.74 12.68
CA VAL A 47 24.20 -1.00 12.25
C VAL A 47 23.28 0.18 12.60
N VAL A 48 23.41 0.73 13.81
CA VAL A 48 22.65 1.91 14.23
C VAL A 48 23.01 3.13 13.37
N ALA A 49 24.29 3.37 13.11
CA ALA A 49 24.74 4.50 12.28
C ALA A 49 24.23 4.40 10.83
N LEU A 50 24.22 3.20 10.25
CA LEU A 50 23.67 2.97 8.91
C LEU A 50 22.16 3.25 8.87
N ARG A 51 21.40 2.78 9.87
CA ARG A 51 19.97 3.09 9.97
C ARG A 51 19.69 4.58 10.10
N GLN A 52 20.47 5.28 10.92
CA GLN A 52 20.35 6.74 11.07
C GLN A 52 20.68 7.48 9.77
N ALA A 53 21.66 6.99 9.00
CA ALA A 53 21.99 7.56 7.70
C ALA A 53 20.82 7.37 6.70
N ASP A 54 20.22 6.18 6.65
CA ASP A 54 19.07 5.89 5.78
C ASP A 54 17.85 6.75 6.16
N GLU A 55 17.56 6.90 7.45
CA GLU A 55 16.49 7.77 7.95
C GLU A 55 16.72 9.24 7.58
N ALA A 56 17.95 9.73 7.73
CA ALA A 56 18.31 11.10 7.34
C ALA A 56 18.15 11.31 5.82
N VAL A 57 18.52 10.33 5.00
CA VAL A 57 18.30 10.39 3.55
C VAL A 57 16.83 10.39 3.21
N ARG A 58 16.01 9.54 3.85
CA ARG A 58 14.56 9.52 3.66
C ARG A 58 13.91 10.84 4.03
N ALA A 59 14.23 11.40 5.20
CA ALA A 59 13.72 12.70 5.63
C ALA A 59 14.06 13.82 4.65
N ARG A 60 15.28 13.81 4.09
CA ARG A 60 15.69 14.75 3.04
C ARG A 60 14.89 14.55 1.75
N ILE A 61 14.69 13.31 1.31
CA ILE A 61 13.87 12.99 0.14
C ILE A 61 12.43 13.46 0.36
N ASP A 62 11.85 13.20 1.54
CA ASP A 62 10.48 13.62 1.87
C ASP A 62 10.32 15.13 1.82
N ALA A 63 11.25 15.88 2.42
CA ALA A 63 11.27 17.34 2.36
C ALA A 63 11.40 17.87 0.91
N ALA A 64 12.09 17.11 0.05
CA ALA A 64 12.30 17.45 -1.36
C ALA A 64 11.20 16.91 -2.30
N THR A 65 10.25 16.09 -1.85
CA THR A 65 9.20 15.47 -2.68
C THR A 65 7.91 16.30 -2.60
N PRO A 66 7.15 16.52 -3.71
CA PRO A 66 5.97 17.37 -3.65
C PRO A 66 4.88 16.74 -2.79
N SER A 67 4.15 17.59 -2.06
CA SER A 67 2.91 17.18 -1.40
C SER A 67 1.82 17.05 -2.45
N ILE A 68 1.38 15.82 -2.70
CA ILE A 68 0.29 15.48 -3.61
C ILE A 68 -0.77 14.77 -2.76
N GLY A 69 -1.95 15.36 -2.69
CA GLY A 69 -3.13 14.76 -2.07
C GLY A 69 -3.94 14.03 -3.13
N VAL A 70 -4.30 12.78 -2.88
CA VAL A 70 -5.24 12.02 -3.72
C VAL A 70 -6.35 11.54 -2.79
N PHE A 71 -7.58 11.91 -3.12
CA PHE A 71 -8.76 11.66 -2.31
C PHE A 71 -9.82 10.96 -3.14
N LEU A 72 -10.51 10.02 -2.52
CA LEU A 72 -11.79 9.51 -3.01
C LEU A 72 -12.90 10.30 -2.30
N ASP A 73 -13.70 11.01 -3.08
CA ASP A 73 -14.89 11.71 -2.62
C ASP A 73 -16.11 10.75 -2.67
N GLU A 74 -17.33 11.26 -2.53
CA GLU A 74 -18.55 10.45 -2.46
C GLU A 74 -18.77 9.54 -3.69
N VAL A 75 -19.34 8.37 -3.44
CA VAL A 75 -19.79 7.41 -4.46
C VAL A 75 -21.10 7.89 -5.05
N ASP A 76 -21.20 7.93 -6.37
CA ASP A 76 -22.44 8.30 -7.04
C ASP A 76 -23.50 7.21 -6.83
N TRP A 77 -24.69 7.61 -6.36
CA TRP A 77 -25.77 6.69 -5.99
C TRP A 77 -27.15 7.16 -6.46
N PRO A 78 -28.03 6.26 -6.95
CA PRO A 78 -27.82 4.82 -7.18
C PRO A 78 -26.78 4.52 -8.26
N PRO A 79 -26.28 3.27 -8.35
CA PRO A 79 -25.42 2.83 -9.43
C PRO A 79 -26.05 3.14 -10.79
N LEU A 80 -25.19 3.30 -11.79
CA LEU A 80 -25.55 3.71 -13.13
C LEU A 80 -25.57 2.51 -14.08
N GLU A 81 -26.20 2.68 -15.23
CA GLU A 81 -26.01 1.80 -16.37
C GLU A 81 -24.97 2.43 -17.30
N PRO A 82 -23.94 1.68 -17.76
CA PRO A 82 -23.04 2.20 -18.78
C PRO A 82 -23.85 2.55 -20.03
N SER A 83 -23.37 3.54 -20.79
CA SER A 83 -24.03 3.90 -22.04
C SER A 83 -23.97 2.77 -23.06
N ALA A 84 -25.09 2.55 -23.75
CA ALA A 84 -25.13 1.63 -24.89
C ALA A 84 -24.39 2.19 -26.12
N PHE A 85 -24.08 3.49 -26.13
CA PHE A 85 -23.35 4.15 -27.20
C PHE A 85 -21.91 4.42 -26.78
N ALA A 86 -20.96 4.16 -27.67
CA ALA A 86 -19.56 4.53 -27.46
C ALA A 86 -19.45 6.05 -27.26
N GLY A 87 -18.85 6.48 -26.15
CA GLY A 87 -18.73 7.90 -25.81
C GLY A 87 -19.98 8.53 -25.18
N GLY A 88 -21.07 7.79 -25.01
CA GLY A 88 -22.27 8.31 -24.36
C GLY A 88 -22.14 8.33 -22.84
N SER A 89 -22.72 9.32 -22.19
CA SER A 89 -22.73 9.41 -20.72
C SER A 89 -23.49 8.25 -20.09
N PRO A 90 -23.08 7.78 -18.89
CA PRO A 90 -23.81 6.77 -18.14
C PRO A 90 -25.25 7.22 -17.87
N ASN A 91 -26.18 6.28 -17.92
CA ASN A 91 -27.59 6.54 -17.64
C ASN A 91 -27.90 6.17 -16.20
N GLN A 92 -28.88 6.85 -15.60
CA GLN A 92 -29.47 6.32 -14.37
C GLN A 92 -30.09 4.96 -14.68
N LEU A 93 -29.88 3.98 -13.78
CA LEU A 93 -30.59 2.71 -13.84
C LEU A 93 -32.09 3.00 -13.98
N ARG A 94 -32.72 2.53 -15.06
CA ARG A 94 -34.08 2.98 -15.48
C ARG A 94 -35.06 3.01 -14.31
N ARG A 95 -35.48 4.22 -13.91
CA ARG A 95 -36.42 4.46 -12.79
C ARG A 95 -37.83 3.97 -13.09
N GLY A 96 -38.35 3.14 -12.18
CA GLY A 96 -39.75 2.70 -12.11
C GLY A 96 -40.18 2.29 -10.69
N LEU A 97 -40.02 3.17 -9.70
CA LEU A 97 -40.82 3.24 -8.44
C LEU A 97 -40.81 2.09 -7.41
N ALA A 98 -40.00 1.05 -7.56
CA ALA A 98 -39.71 0.07 -6.50
C ALA A 98 -38.20 -0.26 -6.50
N PRO A 99 -37.60 -0.83 -5.43
CA PRO A 99 -36.32 -1.52 -5.56
C PRO A 99 -36.48 -2.50 -6.72
N GLU A 100 -35.77 -2.24 -7.82
CA GLU A 100 -35.93 -3.05 -9.02
C GLU A 100 -35.43 -4.45 -8.68
N SER A 101 -36.36 -5.38 -8.50
CA SER A 101 -36.03 -6.77 -8.27
C SER A 101 -35.38 -7.31 -9.54
N LEU A 102 -34.07 -7.51 -9.46
CA LEU A 102 -33.24 -8.14 -10.45
C LEU A 102 -33.37 -9.66 -10.27
N PHE A 103 -33.55 -10.39 -11.38
CA PHE A 103 -33.80 -11.83 -11.34
C PHE A 103 -32.86 -12.60 -12.24
N LEU A 104 -32.24 -13.65 -11.69
CA LEU A 104 -31.54 -14.63 -12.50
C LEU A 104 -32.52 -15.68 -13.07
N PRO A 105 -32.28 -16.22 -14.28
CA PRO A 105 -31.17 -15.91 -15.19
C PRO A 105 -31.42 -14.69 -16.10
N ARG A 106 -32.62 -14.08 -16.04
CA ARG A 106 -33.06 -13.02 -16.97
C ARG A 106 -32.09 -11.84 -17.04
N ASP A 107 -31.68 -11.34 -15.88
CA ASP A 107 -30.91 -10.09 -15.74
C ASP A 107 -29.39 -10.35 -15.60
N ARG A 108 -28.94 -11.59 -15.82
CA ARG A 108 -27.55 -12.03 -15.60
C ARG A 108 -26.51 -11.11 -16.24
N GLY A 109 -26.76 -10.68 -17.47
CA GLY A 109 -25.86 -9.83 -18.26
C GLY A 109 -26.08 -8.33 -18.11
N ARG A 110 -26.98 -7.89 -17.22
CA ARG A 110 -27.21 -6.46 -17.00
C ARG A 110 -25.97 -5.83 -16.39
N LEU A 111 -25.45 -4.78 -17.04
CA LEU A 111 -24.29 -4.05 -16.55
C LEU A 111 -24.71 -3.03 -15.50
N ILE A 112 -23.99 -3.03 -14.39
CA ILE A 112 -24.16 -2.11 -13.27
C ILE A 112 -22.80 -1.44 -13.04
N MET A 113 -22.79 -0.12 -13.19
CA MET A 113 -21.62 0.73 -13.03
C MET A 113 -21.69 1.45 -11.68
N VAL A 114 -20.60 1.38 -10.93
CA VAL A 114 -20.38 2.15 -9.70
C VAL A 114 -19.23 3.10 -9.97
N ARG A 115 -19.37 4.38 -9.59
CA ARG A 115 -18.30 5.36 -9.72
C ARG A 115 -18.13 6.19 -8.46
N ALA A 116 -16.90 6.59 -8.17
CA ALA A 116 -16.54 7.44 -7.04
C ALA A 116 -15.79 8.68 -7.54
N GLY A 117 -16.06 9.82 -6.89
CA GLY A 117 -15.35 11.05 -7.19
C GLY A 117 -13.89 10.89 -6.80
N VAL A 118 -12.98 11.39 -7.63
CA VAL A 118 -11.55 11.42 -7.34
C VAL A 118 -11.07 12.85 -7.40
N ARG A 119 -10.36 13.28 -6.38
CA ARG A 119 -9.77 14.60 -6.30
C ARG A 119 -8.28 14.50 -6.08
N ILE A 120 -7.51 15.05 -7.03
CA ILE A 120 -6.05 15.10 -6.99
C ILE A 120 -5.63 16.55 -6.80
N VAL A 121 -4.92 16.83 -5.71
CA VAL A 121 -4.48 18.17 -5.33
C VAL A 121 -2.96 18.22 -5.30
N ASN A 122 -2.37 19.23 -5.93
CA ASN A 122 -0.96 19.55 -5.76
C ASN A 122 -0.80 20.64 -4.69
N ASP A 123 -0.57 20.24 -3.45
CA ASP A 123 -0.36 21.15 -2.31
C ASP A 123 1.06 21.74 -2.26
N SER A 124 1.91 21.41 -3.25
CA SER A 124 3.27 21.94 -3.33
C SER A 124 3.33 23.29 -4.08
N HIS A 125 4.46 23.97 -3.97
CA HIS A 125 4.75 25.23 -4.65
C HIS A 125 5.37 25.06 -6.06
N ARG A 126 5.40 23.83 -6.60
CA ARG A 126 6.00 23.51 -7.90
C ARG A 126 5.00 22.81 -8.82
N HIS A 127 5.32 22.77 -10.11
CA HIS A 127 4.58 21.95 -11.07
C HIS A 127 4.91 20.47 -10.86
N VAL A 128 3.90 19.63 -10.98
CA VAL A 128 4.00 18.17 -10.80
C VAL A 128 3.50 17.49 -12.07
N ARG A 129 4.32 16.60 -12.63
CA ARG A 129 3.90 15.72 -13.72
C ARG A 129 3.60 14.33 -13.15
N MET A 130 2.40 13.84 -13.37
CA MET A 130 1.93 12.55 -12.87
C MET A 130 1.29 11.73 -13.98
N ASN A 131 1.37 10.41 -13.87
CA ASN A 131 0.61 9.51 -14.75
C ASN A 131 -0.67 9.10 -14.01
N VAL A 132 -1.79 9.16 -14.72
CA VAL A 132 -3.08 8.69 -14.21
C VAL A 132 -3.57 7.53 -15.08
N PHE A 133 -4.25 6.58 -14.47
CA PHE A 133 -4.79 5.38 -15.11
C PHE A 133 -6.19 5.10 -14.56
N GLY A 134 -7.15 4.75 -15.43
CA GLY A 134 -8.52 4.41 -15.02
C GLY A 134 -9.37 5.59 -14.55
N LEU A 135 -8.89 6.83 -14.72
CA LEU A 135 -9.66 8.04 -14.41
C LEU A 135 -10.34 8.59 -15.66
N ILE A 136 -11.57 9.06 -15.49
CA ILE A 136 -12.41 9.70 -16.52
C ILE A 136 -12.80 11.11 -16.07
N GLU A 137 -13.03 12.00 -17.01
CA GLU A 137 -13.40 13.39 -16.77
C GLU A 137 -14.72 13.48 -16.01
N LYS A 138 -14.79 14.43 -15.06
CA LYS A 138 -15.98 14.62 -14.23
C LYS A 138 -17.19 15.11 -15.01
N ASP A 139 -16.93 15.90 -16.06
CA ASP A 139 -17.95 16.63 -16.83
C ASP A 139 -18.80 15.72 -17.71
N ASP A 140 -18.20 14.75 -18.39
CA ASP A 140 -18.92 13.83 -19.29
C ASP A 140 -19.07 12.41 -18.71
N GLY A 141 -18.22 12.02 -17.77
CA GLY A 141 -18.18 10.69 -17.18
C GLY A 141 -17.80 9.58 -18.16
N VAL A 142 -17.07 9.91 -19.23
CA VAL A 142 -16.69 8.93 -20.27
C VAL A 142 -15.28 9.16 -20.81
N THR A 143 -14.84 10.41 -20.96
CA THR A 143 -13.54 10.72 -21.56
C THR A 143 -12.42 10.38 -20.57
N PRO A 144 -11.46 9.53 -20.93
CA PRO A 144 -10.31 9.25 -20.07
C PRO A 144 -9.46 10.51 -19.85
N ILE A 145 -8.99 10.74 -18.63
CA ILE A 145 -8.07 11.85 -18.37
C ILE A 145 -6.74 11.58 -19.10
N PRO A 146 -6.23 12.56 -19.88
CA PRO A 146 -4.98 12.39 -20.60
C PRO A 146 -3.82 12.17 -19.64
N SER A 147 -2.99 11.16 -19.94
CA SER A 147 -1.82 10.80 -19.13
C SER A 147 -0.57 10.93 -19.99
N PRO A 148 0.46 11.68 -19.57
CA PRO A 148 0.62 12.30 -18.25
C PRO A 148 -0.13 13.63 -18.09
N VAL A 149 -0.48 13.92 -16.84
CA VAL A 149 -1.08 15.17 -16.38
C VAL A 149 0.00 16.10 -15.82
N LEU A 150 -0.07 17.39 -16.15
CA LEU A 150 0.73 18.45 -15.52
C LEU A 150 -0.15 19.28 -14.59
N LEU A 151 0.11 19.21 -13.29
CA LEU A 151 -0.62 19.93 -12.26
C LEU A 151 0.22 21.07 -11.70
N GLY A 152 -0.28 22.31 -11.83
CA GLY A 152 0.37 23.49 -11.26
C GLY A 152 0.26 23.57 -9.73
N PRO A 153 1.01 24.47 -9.07
CA PRO A 153 0.91 24.71 -7.63
C PRO A 153 -0.51 25.06 -7.19
N GLY A 154 -1.01 24.41 -6.13
CA GLY A 154 -2.34 24.63 -5.57
C GLY A 154 -3.51 24.26 -6.50
N ARG A 155 -3.23 23.61 -7.63
CA ARG A 155 -4.25 23.18 -8.58
C ARG A 155 -4.82 21.83 -8.18
N THR A 156 -6.08 21.65 -8.54
CA THR A 156 -6.86 20.44 -8.28
C THR A 156 -7.42 19.91 -9.59
N ILE A 157 -7.41 18.59 -9.74
CA ILE A 157 -8.15 17.88 -10.78
C ILE A 157 -9.24 17.07 -10.10
N GLU A 158 -10.44 17.15 -10.66
CA GLU A 158 -11.57 16.32 -10.27
C GLU A 158 -11.88 15.34 -11.41
N ALA A 159 -12.10 14.09 -11.05
CA ALA A 159 -12.31 12.99 -11.97
C ALA A 159 -13.35 12.02 -11.40
N TRP A 160 -13.78 11.05 -12.19
CA TRP A 160 -14.36 9.81 -11.67
C TRP A 160 -13.38 8.66 -11.84
N CYS A 161 -13.43 7.70 -10.92
CA CYS A 161 -13.04 6.32 -11.20
C CYS A 161 -14.32 5.48 -11.21
N ALA A 162 -14.39 4.47 -12.07
CA ALA A 162 -15.59 3.67 -12.24
C ALA A 162 -15.25 2.19 -12.39
N CYS A 163 -16.07 1.33 -11.78
CA CYS A 163 -16.09 -0.10 -12.00
C CYS A 163 -17.41 -0.49 -12.67
N THR A 164 -17.34 -1.38 -13.67
CA THR A 164 -18.53 -1.91 -14.35
C THR A 164 -18.46 -3.42 -14.35
N HIS A 165 -19.50 -4.04 -13.79
CA HIS A 165 -19.67 -5.49 -13.84
C HIS A 165 -21.09 -5.84 -14.26
N THR A 166 -21.24 -7.05 -14.77
CA THR A 166 -22.55 -7.69 -14.92
C THR A 166 -23.17 -8.01 -13.56
N LEU A 167 -24.49 -8.20 -13.53
CA LEU A 167 -25.19 -8.68 -12.34
C LEU A 167 -24.60 -9.99 -11.81
N ALA A 168 -24.26 -10.94 -12.69
CA ALA A 168 -23.61 -12.19 -12.27
C ALA A 168 -22.28 -11.96 -11.57
N GLU A 169 -21.42 -11.10 -12.13
CA GLU A 169 -20.12 -10.80 -11.53
C GLU A 169 -20.29 -10.09 -10.17
N TRP A 170 -21.25 -9.16 -10.04
CA TRP A 170 -21.55 -8.55 -8.74
C TRP A 170 -22.06 -9.56 -7.71
N ILE A 171 -22.84 -10.57 -8.13
CA ILE A 171 -23.28 -11.68 -7.26
C ILE A 171 -22.07 -12.53 -6.84
N ASP A 172 -21.13 -12.79 -7.74
CA ASP A 172 -19.91 -13.52 -7.41
C ASP A 172 -19.03 -12.73 -6.43
N VAL A 173 -18.92 -11.40 -6.59
CA VAL A 173 -18.25 -10.53 -5.61
C VAL A 173 -18.97 -10.55 -4.26
N TYR A 174 -20.31 -10.49 -4.24
CA TYR A 174 -21.12 -10.60 -3.02
C TYR A 174 -20.81 -11.90 -2.27
N GLN A 175 -20.86 -13.03 -2.97
CA GLN A 175 -20.63 -14.34 -2.38
C GLN A 175 -19.20 -14.49 -1.85
N ARG A 176 -18.19 -14.00 -2.58
CA ARG A 176 -16.80 -14.00 -2.08
C ARG A 176 -16.66 -13.15 -0.82
N ARG A 177 -17.34 -12.00 -0.73
CA ARG A 177 -17.36 -11.16 0.47
C ARG A 177 -18.04 -11.84 1.66
N GLU A 178 -19.16 -12.53 1.45
CA GLU A 178 -19.80 -13.34 2.50
C GLU A 178 -18.84 -14.40 3.07
N LEU A 179 -17.95 -14.94 2.22
CA LEU A 179 -16.94 -15.93 2.60
C LEU A 179 -15.66 -15.29 3.18
N GLY A 180 -15.57 -13.96 3.24
CA GLY A 180 -14.37 -13.24 3.71
C GLY A 180 -13.20 -13.23 2.73
N ASP A 181 -13.42 -13.57 1.45
CA ASP A 181 -12.39 -13.79 0.42
C ASP A 181 -12.40 -12.72 -0.69
N ALA A 182 -12.71 -11.47 -0.34
CA ALA A 182 -12.81 -10.40 -1.32
C ALA A 182 -11.96 -9.20 -0.91
N ALA A 183 -10.85 -9.04 -1.62
CA ALA A 183 -10.12 -7.78 -1.66
C ALA A 183 -10.90 -6.73 -2.45
N ASP A 184 -10.70 -5.46 -2.11
CA ASP A 184 -11.23 -4.35 -2.91
C ASP A 184 -10.53 -4.30 -4.27
N GLU A 185 -11.30 -4.01 -5.32
CA GLU A 185 -10.79 -3.96 -6.68
C GLU A 185 -10.18 -2.58 -6.96
N VAL A 186 -8.89 -2.55 -7.30
CA VAL A 186 -8.21 -1.32 -7.75
C VAL A 186 -8.71 -0.96 -9.14
N VAL A 187 -9.47 0.13 -9.23
CA VAL A 187 -10.11 0.59 -10.47
C VAL A 187 -9.29 1.67 -11.17
N ALA A 188 -8.47 2.40 -10.42
CA ALA A 188 -7.67 3.49 -10.94
C ALA A 188 -6.36 3.64 -10.16
N ALA A 189 -5.38 4.32 -10.75
CA ALA A 189 -4.11 4.59 -10.10
C ALA A 189 -3.55 5.96 -10.50
N VAL A 190 -2.88 6.60 -9.56
CA VAL A 190 -2.11 7.84 -9.77
C VAL A 190 -0.66 7.55 -9.44
N HIS A 191 0.26 7.83 -10.36
CA HIS A 191 1.69 7.62 -10.18
C HIS A 191 2.45 8.94 -10.32
N TYR A 192 3.23 9.28 -9.31
CA TYR A 192 4.20 10.35 -9.38
C TYR A 192 5.62 9.77 -9.30
N ASN A 193 6.50 10.19 -10.20
CA ASN A 193 7.90 9.83 -10.17
C ASN A 193 8.73 11.11 -10.09
N ASP A 194 9.47 11.29 -8.99
CA ASP A 194 10.35 12.45 -8.86
C ASP A 194 11.40 12.45 -9.99
N PRO A 195 11.58 13.55 -10.73
CA PRO A 195 12.55 13.61 -11.81
C PRO A 195 14.01 13.49 -11.34
N ALA A 196 14.30 13.69 -10.05
CA ALA A 196 15.64 13.53 -9.50
C ALA A 196 16.06 12.05 -9.42
N ASP A 197 17.34 11.77 -9.68
CA ASP A 197 17.91 10.41 -9.56
C ASP A 197 17.84 9.90 -8.12
N THR A 198 18.10 10.78 -7.14
CA THR A 198 17.82 10.54 -5.72
C THR A 198 16.48 11.17 -5.39
N GLY A 199 15.48 10.36 -5.08
CA GLY A 199 14.13 10.85 -4.84
C GLY A 199 13.14 9.75 -4.52
N ALA A 200 11.86 10.12 -4.48
CA ALA A 200 10.78 9.17 -4.25
C ALA A 200 9.96 8.90 -5.52
N SER A 201 9.29 7.75 -5.52
CA SER A 201 8.18 7.46 -6.43
C SER A 201 6.96 7.12 -5.59
N ASP A 202 5.86 7.79 -5.86
CA ASP A 202 4.58 7.57 -5.20
C ASP A 202 3.60 6.91 -6.16
N ARG A 203 2.87 5.93 -5.64
CA ARG A 203 1.72 5.31 -6.31
C ARG A 203 0.54 5.34 -5.34
N TRP A 204 -0.58 5.88 -5.80
CA TRP A 204 -1.85 5.80 -5.10
C TRP A 204 -2.74 4.85 -5.89
N ASP A 205 -3.06 3.71 -5.28
CA ASP A 205 -4.07 2.79 -5.82
C ASP A 205 -5.44 3.22 -5.30
N LEU A 206 -6.40 3.36 -6.22
CA LEU A 206 -7.77 3.76 -5.95
C LEU A 206 -8.67 2.56 -6.15
N ALA A 207 -9.22 2.02 -5.08
CA ALA A 207 -10.20 0.96 -5.15
C ALA A 207 -11.64 1.48 -5.05
N ILE A 208 -12.60 0.69 -5.51
CA ILE A 208 -14.00 0.85 -5.11
C ILE A 208 -14.35 -0.44 -4.38
N GLY A 209 -14.57 -0.33 -3.07
CA GLY A 209 -14.97 -1.45 -2.24
C GLY A 209 -16.48 -1.71 -2.33
N GLY A 210 -16.90 -2.85 -1.81
CA GLY A 210 -18.30 -3.21 -1.63
C GLY A 210 -18.97 -3.92 -2.81
N VAL A 211 -20.30 -4.02 -2.70
CA VAL A 211 -21.19 -4.56 -3.72
C VAL A 211 -22.49 -3.76 -3.71
N PRO A 212 -23.02 -3.34 -4.88
CA PRO A 212 -24.18 -2.46 -4.92
C PRO A 212 -25.52 -3.19 -4.77
N ILE A 213 -25.48 -4.51 -4.64
CA ILE A 213 -26.63 -5.40 -4.64
C ILE A 213 -26.65 -6.28 -3.41
N ALA A 214 -27.85 -6.69 -3.01
CA ALA A 214 -28.09 -7.67 -1.97
C ALA A 214 -29.22 -8.62 -2.40
N PRO A 215 -29.26 -9.86 -1.86
CA PRO A 215 -30.41 -10.74 -2.07
C PRO A 215 -31.66 -10.12 -1.43
N THR A 216 -32.83 -10.29 -2.06
CA THR A 216 -34.11 -9.91 -1.46
C THR A 216 -34.81 -11.13 -0.85
N ALA A 217 -35.43 -10.93 0.33
CA ALA A 217 -36.22 -11.97 1.00
C ALA A 217 -37.57 -12.22 0.31
N GLU A 218 -38.04 -11.28 -0.50
CA GLU A 218 -39.39 -11.33 -1.11
C GLU A 218 -39.51 -12.33 -2.24
N THR A 219 -38.40 -12.73 -2.87
CA THR A 219 -38.44 -13.65 -4.02
C THR A 219 -37.17 -14.50 -4.10
N GLN A 220 -37.35 -15.81 -4.27
CA GLN A 220 -36.23 -16.74 -4.42
C GLN A 220 -35.40 -16.39 -5.67
N GLY A 221 -34.10 -16.18 -5.48
CA GLY A 221 -33.18 -15.76 -6.56
C GLY A 221 -33.33 -14.29 -6.98
N GLY A 222 -34.12 -13.50 -6.25
CA GLY A 222 -34.22 -12.06 -6.42
C GLY A 222 -33.05 -11.33 -5.78
N TRP A 223 -32.62 -10.27 -6.45
CA TRP A 223 -31.59 -9.35 -6.02
C TRP A 223 -32.13 -7.92 -6.12
N GLN A 224 -31.60 -7.01 -5.31
CA GLN A 224 -31.99 -5.61 -5.35
C GLN A 224 -30.76 -4.72 -5.18
N ILE A 225 -30.79 -3.54 -5.78
CA ILE A 225 -29.84 -2.47 -5.45
C ILE A 225 -30.06 -2.07 -4.00
N ILE A 226 -28.98 -1.94 -3.21
CA ILE A 226 -29.09 -1.51 -1.82
C ILE A 226 -29.58 -0.04 -1.72
N PRO A 227 -30.16 0.40 -0.60
CA PRO A 227 -30.74 1.75 -0.50
C PRO A 227 -29.71 2.88 -0.64
N GLY A 228 -28.46 2.63 -0.25
CA GLY A 228 -27.39 3.62 -0.26
C GLY A 228 -26.00 2.97 -0.10
N PRO A 229 -24.94 3.73 -0.38
CA PRO A 229 -23.59 3.33 -0.02
C PRO A 229 -23.48 3.39 1.51
N GLU A 230 -23.63 2.26 2.22
CA GLU A 230 -23.34 2.24 3.65
C GLU A 230 -21.81 2.33 3.88
N PRO A 231 -21.34 3.23 4.75
CA PRO A 231 -19.90 3.38 5.04
C PRO A 231 -19.38 2.33 6.05
N ALA A 232 -20.12 1.27 6.36
CA ALA A 232 -19.80 0.38 7.47
C ALA A 232 -18.65 -0.59 7.13
N PRO A 233 -17.49 -0.51 7.82
CA PRO A 233 -16.44 -1.51 7.71
C PRO A 233 -16.99 -2.88 8.09
N GLY A 234 -16.93 -3.85 7.17
CA GLY A 234 -17.33 -5.23 7.43
C GLY A 234 -18.76 -5.62 7.05
N ALA A 235 -19.57 -4.70 6.52
CA ALA A 235 -20.82 -5.09 5.86
C ALA A 235 -20.52 -5.66 4.46
N VAL A 236 -21.08 -6.84 4.17
CA VAL A 236 -20.84 -7.55 2.90
C VAL A 236 -21.35 -6.75 1.70
N ALA A 237 -22.47 -6.03 1.87
CA ALA A 237 -23.05 -5.11 0.91
C ALA A 237 -22.92 -3.65 1.37
N ALA A 238 -21.71 -3.11 1.27
CA ALA A 238 -21.43 -1.71 1.56
C ALA A 238 -20.43 -1.18 0.54
N ILE A 239 -20.91 -0.38 -0.42
CA ILE A 239 -20.00 0.40 -1.27
C ILE A 239 -19.52 1.59 -0.47
N GLY A 240 -18.27 1.51 -0.03
CA GLY A 240 -17.63 2.56 0.76
C GLY A 240 -16.31 2.98 0.15
N THR A 241 -15.97 4.23 0.37
CA THR A 241 -14.64 4.81 0.14
C THR A 241 -13.84 4.71 1.44
N GLY A 242 -13.62 3.50 1.96
CA GLY A 242 -12.79 3.29 3.16
C GLY A 242 -11.37 3.88 3.05
N ASP A 243 -10.38 3.39 3.79
CA ASP A 243 -8.95 3.79 3.65
C ASP A 243 -8.32 3.34 2.30
N VAL A 244 -8.98 3.68 1.19
CA VAL A 244 -8.94 3.02 -0.11
C VAL A 244 -7.96 3.70 -1.06
N VAL A 245 -7.37 4.83 -0.62
CA VAL A 245 -6.21 5.41 -1.29
C VAL A 245 -4.95 4.88 -0.61
N LEU A 246 -4.49 3.70 -1.01
CA LEU A 246 -3.26 3.13 -0.49
C LEU A 246 -2.07 3.81 -1.18
N ARG A 247 -1.35 4.66 -0.44
CA ARG A 247 -0.13 5.29 -0.93
C ARG A 247 1.07 4.37 -0.72
N HIS A 248 1.68 3.95 -1.82
CA HIS A 248 2.96 3.26 -1.86
C HIS A 248 4.07 4.23 -2.25
N ARG A 249 4.95 4.55 -1.29
CA ARG A 249 6.16 5.34 -1.54
C ARG A 249 7.38 4.44 -1.59
N ARG A 250 8.18 4.56 -2.66
CA ARG A 250 9.51 3.95 -2.79
C ARG A 250 10.58 5.02 -2.79
N TYR A 251 11.66 4.78 -2.05
CA TYR A 251 12.78 5.72 -1.90
C TYR A 251 14.00 5.22 -2.66
N TYR A 252 14.62 6.07 -3.45
CA TYR A 252 15.79 5.72 -4.25
C TYR A 252 17.00 6.54 -3.85
N LEU A 253 18.12 5.87 -3.62
CA LEU A 253 19.45 6.50 -3.61
C LEU A 253 19.83 6.88 -5.04
N SER A 254 19.53 6.01 -6.01
CA SER A 254 19.77 6.23 -7.43
C SER A 254 18.78 5.43 -8.27
N LYS A 255 17.82 6.11 -8.90
CA LYS A 255 16.82 5.50 -9.79
C LYS A 255 17.45 4.92 -11.05
N SER A 256 18.45 5.60 -11.62
CA SER A 256 19.19 5.16 -12.80
C SER A 256 19.94 3.85 -12.58
N ARG A 257 20.38 3.57 -11.34
CA ARG A 257 21.04 2.32 -10.94
C ARG A 257 20.10 1.30 -10.29
N GLY A 258 18.84 1.66 -10.04
CA GLY A 258 17.88 0.80 -9.31
C GLY A 258 18.21 0.60 -7.84
N GLU A 259 18.98 1.52 -7.23
CA GLU A 259 19.37 1.45 -5.82
C GLU A 259 18.24 2.03 -4.94
N GLU A 260 17.43 1.13 -4.38
CA GLU A 260 16.32 1.43 -3.47
C GLU A 260 16.76 1.40 -2.00
N ILE A 261 16.21 2.29 -1.17
CA ILE A 261 16.38 2.24 0.29
C ILE A 261 15.36 1.24 0.85
N THR A 262 15.70 -0.05 0.84
CA THR A 262 14.89 -1.10 1.47
C THR A 262 14.74 -0.87 2.96
N THR A 263 13.50 -0.91 3.46
CA THR A 263 13.19 -1.09 4.90
C THR A 263 13.60 -2.46 5.41
#